data_AF-A0A533VWP4-F1
#
_entry.id   AF-A0A533VWP4-F1
#
_cell.length_a   1.000
_cell.length_b   1.000
_cell.length_c   1.000
_cell.angle_alpha   90.00
_cell.angle_beta   90.00
_cell.angle_gamma   90.00
#
_symmetry.space_group_name_H-M   'P 1'
#
loop_
_entity.id
_entity.type
_entity.pdbx_description
1 polymer ?
#
loop_
_entity_poly.entity_id
_entity_poly.type
_entity_poly.pdbx_seq_one_letter_code
_entity_poly.pdbx_strand_id
1 'polypeptide(L)'
;MRRAVSILGAIIGSLGGAMYGLLIQLRSETFRADLPPWMTGALGLVGVGAILFVAGLALPRREMGTLDVVRASRYFAYSTLVNAFAAACFSIPVLIPTFEFPILITRWPGIYMVIGYSFFVLIGVLGSLGWSVLYRWLPELFARQTVLRPLFLFQFSTLEVGVYLLSIFMFLGGYVGSALVHQGVGDTIVGIQMEFAVIPSAVGIFLLIASTFAGLVNIFLSRKIS
;
A
#
# COMPACT_ATOMS: atom_id res chain seq x y z
N MET A 1 13.25 13.86 16.70
CA MET A 1 13.11 12.40 16.46
C MET A 1 11.96 11.81 17.28
N ARG A 2 11.91 12.05 18.61
CA ARG A 2 10.82 11.69 19.53
C ARG A 2 9.40 11.75 18.96
N ARG A 3 8.94 12.94 18.53
CA ARG A 3 7.56 13.14 18.02
C ARG A 3 7.26 12.33 16.75
N ALA A 4 8.20 12.24 15.80
CA ALA A 4 7.98 11.49 14.57
C ALA A 4 7.92 9.98 14.83
N VAL A 5 8.80 9.46 15.69
CA VAL A 5 8.82 8.02 16.05
C VAL A 5 7.59 7.67 16.87
N SER A 6 7.15 8.53 17.79
CA SER A 6 5.91 8.30 18.54
C SER A 6 4.68 8.37 17.64
N ILE A 7 4.61 9.35 16.73
CA ILE A 7 3.48 9.45 15.78
C ILE A 7 3.47 8.26 14.83
N LEU A 8 4.62 7.84 14.33
CA LEU A 8 4.74 6.65 13.50
C LEU A 8 4.34 5.37 14.25
N GLY A 9 4.73 5.25 15.52
CA GLY A 9 4.27 4.17 16.40
C GLY A 9 2.77 4.20 16.63
N ALA A 10 2.17 5.38 16.85
CA ALA A 10 0.73 5.54 16.99
C ALA A 10 -0.02 5.17 15.70
N ILE A 11 0.49 5.60 14.54
CA ILE A 11 -0.06 5.27 13.23
C ILE A 11 0.02 3.75 13.04
N ILE A 12 1.21 3.14 13.13
CA ILE A 12 1.38 1.69 12.94
C ILE A 12 0.54 0.88 13.93
N GLY A 13 0.48 1.30 15.19
CA GLY A 13 -0.26 0.60 16.24
C GLY A 13 -1.78 0.68 16.05
N SER A 14 -2.32 1.88 15.78
CA SER A 14 -3.74 2.07 15.49
C SER A 14 -4.16 1.32 14.23
N LEU A 15 -3.28 1.34 13.22
CA LEU A 15 -3.46 0.60 12.00
C LEU A 15 -3.47 -0.92 12.24
N GLY A 16 -2.47 -1.48 12.94
CA GLY A 16 -2.45 -2.90 13.30
C GLY A 16 -3.70 -3.31 14.08
N GLY A 17 -4.18 -2.46 14.99
CA GLY A 17 -5.38 -2.69 15.78
C GLY A 17 -6.65 -2.70 14.93
N ALA A 18 -6.79 -1.74 14.01
CA ALA A 18 -7.90 -1.69 13.06
C ALA A 18 -7.92 -2.93 12.16
N MET A 19 -6.77 -3.33 11.62
CA MET A 19 -6.65 -4.52 10.79
C MET A 19 -7.00 -5.80 11.58
N TYR A 20 -6.53 -5.92 12.82
CA TYR A 20 -6.87 -7.04 13.68
C TYR A 20 -8.38 -7.12 13.98
N GLY A 21 -9.01 -5.97 14.27
CA GLY A 21 -10.46 -5.89 14.48
C GLY A 21 -11.26 -6.32 13.25
N LEU A 22 -10.86 -5.86 12.06
CA LEU A 22 -11.49 -6.28 10.80
C LEU A 22 -11.31 -7.78 10.53
N LEU A 23 -10.13 -8.34 10.82
CA LEU A 23 -9.88 -9.78 10.66
C LEU A 23 -10.72 -10.62 11.64
N ILE A 24 -10.95 -10.14 12.87
CA ILE A 24 -11.88 -10.80 13.81
C ILE A 24 -13.30 -10.82 13.25
N GLN A 25 -13.77 -9.69 12.71
CA GLN A 25 -15.11 -9.60 12.14
C GLN A 25 -15.26 -10.50 10.90
N LEU A 26 -14.23 -10.57 10.06
CA LEU A 26 -14.18 -11.50 8.93
C LEU A 26 -14.25 -12.96 9.38
N ARG A 27 -13.61 -13.33 10.50
CA ARG A 27 -13.68 -14.69 11.06
C ARG A 27 -15.10 -15.10 11.45
N SER A 28 -15.91 -14.18 11.96
CA SER A 28 -17.29 -14.47 12.36
C SER A 28 -18.28 -14.51 11.20
N GLU A 29 -17.96 -13.86 10.08
CA GLU A 29 -18.88 -13.64 8.95
C GLU A 29 -18.54 -14.51 7.72
N THR A 30 -17.38 -15.19 7.69
CA THR A 30 -16.95 -16.01 6.56
C THR A 30 -16.80 -17.48 6.91
N PHE A 31 -16.78 -18.36 5.90
CA PHE A 31 -16.59 -19.81 6.04
C PHE A 31 -15.20 -20.24 6.57
N ARG A 32 -14.34 -19.30 7.01
CA ARG A 32 -12.99 -19.59 7.51
C ARG A 32 -12.92 -19.57 9.04
N ALA A 33 -12.68 -20.74 9.64
CA ALA A 33 -12.37 -20.84 11.06
C ALA A 33 -10.94 -20.32 11.41
N ASP A 34 -10.03 -20.33 10.43
CA ASP A 34 -8.59 -20.05 10.61
C ASP A 34 -8.06 -18.97 9.65
N LEU A 35 -7.72 -17.80 10.21
CA LEU A 35 -6.93 -16.71 9.56
C LEU A 35 -5.46 -16.58 10.08
N PRO A 36 -4.76 -17.63 10.58
CA PRO A 36 -3.67 -17.47 11.53
C PRO A 36 -2.29 -16.95 11.08
N PRO A 37 -1.91 -16.75 9.80
CA PRO A 37 -0.71 -15.93 9.56
C PRO A 37 -1.01 -14.41 9.59
N TRP A 38 -2.26 -14.00 9.41
CA TRP A 38 -2.61 -12.59 9.21
C TRP A 38 -3.04 -11.90 10.49
N MET A 39 -3.77 -12.61 11.36
CA MET A 39 -4.10 -12.10 12.70
C MET A 39 -2.86 -11.93 13.57
N THR A 40 -1.92 -12.89 13.49
CA THR A 40 -0.61 -12.81 14.16
C THR A 40 0.23 -11.68 13.57
N GLY A 41 0.20 -11.49 12.25
CA GLY A 41 0.83 -10.33 11.59
C GLY A 41 0.25 -8.99 12.04
N ALA A 42 -1.08 -8.87 12.17
CA ALA A 42 -1.73 -7.65 12.64
C ALA A 42 -1.38 -7.33 14.11
N LEU A 43 -1.35 -8.34 14.99
CA LEU A 43 -0.86 -8.19 16.37
C LEU A 43 0.63 -7.82 16.40
N GLY A 44 1.43 -8.37 15.50
CA GLY A 44 2.81 -7.97 15.30
C GLY A 44 2.95 -6.47 14.98
N LEU A 45 2.09 -5.94 14.09
CA LEU A 45 2.03 -4.51 13.80
C LEU A 45 1.61 -3.69 15.02
N VAL A 46 0.63 -4.14 15.81
CA VAL A 46 0.27 -3.48 17.07
C VAL A 46 1.47 -3.43 18.01
N GLY A 47 2.18 -4.55 18.17
CA GLY A 47 3.37 -4.65 19.01
C GLY A 47 4.49 -3.72 18.55
N VAL A 48 4.81 -3.72 17.26
CA VAL A 48 5.81 -2.81 16.66
C VAL A 48 5.39 -1.35 16.84
N GLY A 49 4.11 -1.04 16.61
CA GLY A 49 3.55 0.29 16.82
C GLY A 49 3.68 0.76 18.27
N ALA A 50 3.34 -0.10 19.23
CA ALA A 50 3.46 0.18 20.67
C ALA A 50 4.93 0.38 21.07
N ILE A 51 5.84 -0.47 20.60
CA ILE A 51 7.29 -0.35 20.86
C ILE A 51 7.81 0.98 20.30
N LEU A 52 7.47 1.31 19.06
CA LEU A 52 7.88 2.58 18.44
C LEU A 52 7.25 3.78 19.14
N PHE A 53 6.02 3.67 19.62
CA PHE A 53 5.36 4.72 20.39
C PHE A 53 6.12 5.00 21.68
N VAL A 54 6.40 3.97 22.47
CA VAL A 54 7.11 4.05 23.75
C VAL A 54 8.56 4.47 23.56
N ALA A 55 9.27 3.89 22.58
CA ALA A 55 10.63 4.29 22.22
C ALA A 55 10.66 5.76 21.78
N GLY A 56 9.65 6.20 21.02
CA GLY A 56 9.46 7.61 20.65
C GLY A 56 9.38 8.51 21.88
N LEU A 57 8.64 8.11 22.92
CA LEU A 57 8.53 8.86 24.18
C LEU A 57 9.84 8.90 24.98
N ALA A 58 10.62 7.82 24.95
CA ALA A 58 11.89 7.68 25.68
C ALA A 58 13.09 8.36 25.00
N LEU A 59 13.03 8.62 23.69
CA LEU A 59 14.13 9.25 22.95
C LEU A 59 14.37 10.71 23.39
N PRO A 60 15.64 11.12 23.61
CA PRO A 60 15.97 12.51 23.90
C PRO A 60 15.51 13.45 22.77
N ARG A 61 15.26 14.73 23.09
CA ARG A 61 14.86 15.78 22.13
C ARG A 61 16.01 16.09 21.15
N ARG A 62 16.31 15.16 20.25
CA ARG A 62 17.18 15.39 19.10
C ARG A 62 16.35 15.96 17.96
N GLU A 63 16.83 17.01 17.31
CA GLU A 63 16.18 17.61 16.15
C GLU A 63 15.90 16.52 15.09
N MET A 64 14.73 16.60 14.46
CA MET A 64 14.35 15.64 13.43
C MET A 64 15.23 15.85 12.22
N GLY A 65 15.74 14.76 11.63
CA GLY A 65 16.28 14.84 10.28
C GLY A 65 15.18 15.37 9.37
N THR A 66 15.41 16.55 8.80
CA THR A 66 14.53 17.13 7.79
C THR A 66 14.98 16.67 6.41
N LEU A 67 14.04 16.67 5.48
CA LEU A 67 14.29 16.42 4.07
C LEU A 67 13.81 17.63 3.30
N ASP A 68 14.65 18.16 2.43
CA ASP A 68 14.28 19.21 1.50
C ASP A 68 13.13 18.74 0.57
N VAL A 69 12.14 19.60 0.35
CA VAL A 69 10.93 19.26 -0.42
C VAL A 69 11.23 18.94 -1.88
N VAL A 70 12.27 19.55 -2.47
CA VAL A 70 12.71 19.24 -3.84
C VAL A 70 13.28 17.83 -3.90
N ARG A 71 14.04 17.43 -2.88
CA ARG A 71 14.55 16.07 -2.78
C ARG A 71 13.42 15.04 -2.55
N ALA A 72 12.44 15.36 -1.71
CA ALA A 72 11.25 14.53 -1.49
C ALA A 72 10.47 14.32 -2.80
N SER A 73 10.23 15.40 -3.54
CA SER A 73 9.59 15.38 -4.86
C SER A 73 10.33 14.46 -5.84
N ARG A 74 11.67 14.59 -5.94
CA ARG A 74 12.48 13.76 -6.85
C ARG A 74 12.36 12.26 -6.59
N TYR A 75 12.28 11.82 -5.33
CA TYR A 75 12.10 10.39 -5.05
C TYR A 75 10.78 9.85 -5.62
N PHE A 76 9.68 10.58 -5.44
CA PHE A 76 8.40 10.21 -6.03
C PHE A 76 8.40 10.33 -7.56
N ALA A 77 9.13 11.28 -8.14
CA ALA A 77 9.34 11.36 -9.58
C ALA A 77 10.09 10.11 -10.12
N TYR A 78 11.15 9.67 -9.44
CA TYR A 78 11.86 8.45 -9.82
C TYR A 78 10.98 7.20 -9.67
N SER A 79 10.22 7.10 -8.58
CA SER A 79 9.23 6.02 -8.39
C SER A 79 8.20 6.02 -9.52
N THR A 80 7.71 7.18 -9.95
CA THR A 80 6.78 7.31 -11.08
C THR A 80 7.37 6.70 -12.35
N LEU A 81 8.63 6.99 -12.66
CA LEU A 81 9.29 6.45 -13.85
C LEU A 81 9.47 4.92 -13.75
N VAL A 82 9.90 4.43 -12.59
CA VAL A 82 10.05 2.99 -12.34
C VAL A 82 8.70 2.28 -12.44
N ASN A 83 7.65 2.84 -11.86
CA ASN A 83 6.31 2.26 -11.88
C ASN A 83 5.68 2.37 -13.27
N ALA A 84 5.95 3.43 -14.05
CA ALA A 84 5.51 3.50 -15.45
C ALA A 84 6.16 2.39 -16.28
N PHE A 85 7.46 2.14 -16.09
CA PHE A 85 8.15 1.02 -16.72
C PHE A 85 7.59 -0.33 -16.27
N ALA A 86 7.37 -0.51 -14.95
CA ALA A 86 6.77 -1.73 -14.41
C ALA A 86 5.34 -1.96 -14.93
N ALA A 87 4.54 -0.90 -15.11
CA ALA A 87 3.20 -0.98 -15.69
C ALA A 87 3.26 -1.47 -17.15
N ALA A 88 4.19 -0.93 -17.94
CA ALA A 88 4.43 -1.43 -19.29
C ALA A 88 4.79 -2.93 -19.28
N CYS A 89 5.68 -3.36 -18.38
CA CYS A 89 6.02 -4.77 -18.21
C CYS A 89 4.82 -5.63 -17.79
N PHE A 90 3.96 -5.15 -16.89
CA PHE A 90 2.74 -5.86 -16.47
C PHE A 90 1.70 -5.98 -17.59
N SER A 91 1.77 -5.15 -18.63
CA SER A 91 0.92 -5.29 -19.81
C SER A 91 1.42 -6.34 -20.81
N ILE A 92 2.70 -6.73 -20.76
CA ILE A 92 3.30 -7.69 -21.70
C ILE A 92 2.54 -9.03 -21.74
N PRO A 93 2.16 -9.65 -20.61
CA PRO A 93 1.43 -10.91 -20.63
C PRO A 93 0.13 -10.85 -21.44
N VAL A 94 -0.55 -9.70 -21.49
CA VAL A 94 -1.79 -9.50 -22.26
C VAL A 94 -1.55 -9.64 -23.78
N LEU A 95 -0.34 -9.31 -24.22
CA LEU A 95 0.05 -9.35 -25.64
C LEU A 95 0.53 -10.74 -26.09
N ILE A 96 0.72 -11.69 -25.16
CA ILE A 96 1.22 -13.04 -25.46
C ILE A 96 0.01 -13.99 -25.58
N PRO A 97 -0.32 -14.50 -26.79
CA PRO A 97 -1.50 -15.33 -27.00
C PRO A 97 -1.52 -16.61 -26.17
N THR A 98 -0.34 -17.18 -25.86
CA THR A 98 -0.18 -18.40 -25.08
C THR A 98 -0.73 -18.32 -23.66
N PHE A 99 -0.91 -17.10 -23.12
CA PHE A 99 -1.47 -16.90 -21.80
C PHE A 99 -3.00 -16.72 -21.80
N GLU A 100 -3.65 -16.78 -22.98
CA GLU A 100 -5.11 -16.77 -23.14
C GLU A 100 -5.82 -15.56 -22.49
N PHE A 101 -5.07 -14.50 -22.14
CA PHE A 101 -5.58 -13.32 -21.44
C PHE A 101 -6.84 -12.72 -22.06
N PRO A 102 -6.96 -12.58 -23.41
CA PRO A 102 -8.18 -12.04 -24.01
C PRO A 102 -9.44 -12.82 -23.63
N ILE A 103 -9.34 -14.15 -23.50
CA ILE A 103 -10.46 -15.01 -23.11
C ILE A 103 -10.63 -14.99 -21.59
N LEU A 104 -9.53 -15.04 -20.84
CA LEU A 104 -9.57 -15.07 -19.37
C LEU A 104 -10.15 -13.78 -18.77
N ILE A 105 -9.88 -12.61 -19.36
CA ILE A 105 -10.42 -11.31 -18.90
C ILE A 105 -11.95 -11.25 -19.02
N THR A 106 -12.56 -12.02 -19.94
CA THR A 106 -14.03 -12.07 -20.10
C THR A 106 -14.73 -12.92 -19.05
N ARG A 107 -13.99 -13.69 -18.23
CA ARG A 107 -14.55 -14.43 -17.10
C ARG A 107 -14.67 -13.52 -15.88
N TRP A 108 -15.61 -13.83 -14.98
CA TRP A 108 -15.86 -13.00 -13.80
C TRP A 108 -14.61 -12.75 -12.93
N PRO A 109 -13.69 -13.72 -12.72
CA PRO A 109 -12.46 -13.44 -11.96
C PRO A 109 -11.48 -12.54 -12.72
N GLY A 110 -11.64 -12.43 -14.04
CA GLY A 110 -10.77 -11.63 -14.90
C GLY A 110 -10.83 -10.15 -14.56
N ILE A 111 -11.93 -9.69 -13.97
CA ILE A 111 -12.07 -8.31 -13.49
C ILE A 111 -11.00 -7.95 -12.45
N TYR A 112 -10.56 -8.89 -11.61
CA TYR A 112 -9.55 -8.61 -10.58
C TYR A 112 -8.19 -8.29 -11.19
N MET A 113 -7.85 -8.87 -12.35
CA MET A 113 -6.64 -8.52 -13.10
C MET A 113 -6.70 -7.07 -13.59
N VAL A 114 -7.85 -6.67 -14.15
CA VAL A 114 -8.09 -5.31 -14.64
C VAL A 114 -8.06 -4.30 -13.49
N ILE A 115 -8.70 -4.63 -12.37
CA ILE A 115 -8.70 -3.80 -11.15
C ILE A 115 -7.26 -3.65 -10.64
N GLY A 116 -6.52 -4.76 -10.45
CA GLY A 116 -5.13 -4.73 -9.97
C GLY A 116 -4.24 -3.84 -10.84
N TYR A 117 -4.29 -4.02 -12.16
CA TYR A 117 -3.55 -3.18 -13.10
C TYR A 117 -3.97 -1.70 -13.04
N SER A 118 -5.28 -1.44 -12.99
CA SER A 118 -5.81 -0.07 -12.92
C SER A 118 -5.35 0.65 -11.66
N PHE A 119 -5.37 -0.02 -10.50
CA PHE A 119 -4.86 0.54 -9.25
C PHE A 119 -3.35 0.78 -9.29
N PHE A 120 -2.59 -0.10 -9.94
CA PHE A 120 -1.15 0.11 -10.15
C PHE A 120 -0.88 1.40 -10.94
N VAL A 121 -1.60 1.62 -12.04
CA VAL A 121 -1.47 2.85 -12.84
C VAL A 121 -1.96 4.08 -12.07
N LEU A 122 -3.15 4.02 -11.47
CA LEU A 122 -3.75 5.17 -10.79
C LEU A 122 -2.97 5.58 -9.53
N ILE A 123 -2.55 4.62 -8.70
CA ILE A 123 -1.88 4.92 -7.43
C ILE A 123 -0.36 4.87 -7.58
N GLY A 124 0.18 3.83 -8.21
CA GLY A 124 1.63 3.62 -8.33
C GLY A 124 2.30 4.57 -9.33
N VAL A 125 1.63 4.88 -10.44
CA VAL A 125 2.17 5.83 -11.43
C VAL A 125 1.63 7.23 -11.18
N LEU A 126 0.32 7.43 -11.33
CA LEU A 126 -0.28 8.77 -11.22
C LEU A 126 -0.28 9.29 -9.78
N GLY A 127 -0.50 8.43 -8.78
CA GLY A 127 -0.44 8.80 -7.37
C GLY A 127 0.98 9.21 -6.95
N SER A 128 2.01 8.46 -7.35
CA SER A 128 3.41 8.86 -7.14
C SER A 128 3.74 10.17 -7.83
N LEU A 129 3.25 10.39 -9.06
CA LEU A 129 3.42 11.66 -9.75
C LEU A 129 2.73 12.81 -8.99
N GLY A 130 1.50 12.57 -8.50
CA GLY A 130 0.75 13.50 -7.69
C GLY A 130 1.49 13.90 -6.42
N TRP A 131 2.08 12.94 -5.71
CA TRP A 131 2.92 13.21 -4.53
C TRP A 131 4.19 13.99 -4.89
N SER A 132 4.83 13.67 -6.02
CA SER A 132 5.98 14.41 -6.53
C SER A 132 5.64 15.89 -6.76
N VAL A 133 4.53 16.17 -7.43
CA VAL A 133 4.05 17.54 -7.71
C VAL A 133 3.66 18.24 -6.41
N LEU A 134 2.91 17.56 -5.52
CA LEU A 134 2.49 18.13 -4.24
C LEU A 134 3.69 18.54 -3.38
N TYR A 135 4.73 17.70 -3.28
CA TYR A 135 5.95 18.06 -2.57
C TYR A 135 6.70 19.20 -3.25
N ARG A 136 6.68 19.27 -4.59
CA ARG A 136 7.30 20.39 -5.31
C ARG A 136 6.62 21.72 -5.00
N TRP A 137 5.30 21.72 -4.84
CA TRP A 137 4.48 22.91 -4.57
C TRP A 137 4.23 23.21 -3.09
N LEU A 138 4.83 22.43 -2.19
CA LEU A 138 4.69 22.64 -0.75
C LEU A 138 5.16 24.02 -0.27
N PRO A 139 6.24 24.62 -0.83
CA PRO A 139 6.64 25.98 -0.51
C PRO A 139 5.57 27.01 -0.84
N GLU A 140 4.96 26.92 -2.02
CA GLU A 140 3.99 27.89 -2.51
C GLU A 140 2.62 27.74 -1.82
N LEU A 141 2.16 26.50 -1.61
CA LEU A 141 0.83 26.23 -1.06
C LEU A 141 0.79 26.33 0.48
N PHE A 142 1.87 25.93 1.16
CA PHE A 142 1.87 25.76 2.62
C PHE A 142 3.04 26.46 3.33
N ALA A 143 3.90 27.19 2.62
CA ALA A 143 5.10 27.82 3.15
C ALA A 143 6.03 26.82 3.88
N ARG A 144 6.16 25.61 3.33
CA ARG A 144 7.01 24.53 3.88
C ARG A 144 8.17 24.23 2.93
N GLN A 145 9.40 24.42 3.42
CA GLN A 145 10.63 24.11 2.65
C GLN A 145 11.19 22.72 2.96
N THR A 146 10.80 22.14 4.09
CA THR A 146 11.31 20.84 4.52
C THR A 146 10.21 19.99 5.12
N VAL A 147 10.38 18.68 5.04
CA VAL A 147 9.49 17.67 5.62
C VAL A 147 10.23 16.76 6.59
N LEU A 148 9.50 16.07 7.46
CA LEU A 148 10.09 15.14 8.41
C LEU A 148 10.53 13.88 7.65
N ARG A 149 11.84 13.63 7.62
CA ARG A 149 12.43 12.50 6.89
C ARG A 149 11.85 11.14 7.29
N PRO A 150 11.62 10.81 8.58
CA PRO A 150 11.08 9.50 8.95
C PRO A 150 9.66 9.26 8.43
N LEU A 151 8.79 10.27 8.49
CA LEU A 151 7.43 10.15 7.97
C LEU A 151 7.42 10.06 6.44
N PHE A 152 8.29 10.83 5.79
CA PHE A 152 8.47 10.74 4.34
C PHE A 152 8.93 9.34 3.91
N LEU A 153 9.95 8.78 4.56
CA LEU A 153 10.46 7.46 4.23
C LEU A 153 9.40 6.38 4.45
N PHE A 154 8.65 6.46 5.56
CA PHE A 154 7.55 5.52 5.83
C PHE A 154 6.47 5.61 4.77
N GLN A 155 6.01 6.82 4.43
CA GLN A 155 5.04 7.04 3.36
C GLN A 155 5.55 6.45 2.05
N PHE A 156 6.75 6.83 1.62
CA PHE A 156 7.33 6.38 0.36
C PHE A 156 7.42 4.85 0.31
N SER A 157 8.00 4.22 1.34
CA SER A 157 8.15 2.75 1.36
C SER A 157 6.80 2.02 1.40
N THR A 158 5.84 2.51 2.20
CA THR A 158 4.53 1.86 2.32
C THR A 158 3.66 2.07 1.09
N LEU A 159 3.82 3.18 0.36
CA LEU A 159 3.15 3.41 -0.92
C LEU A 159 3.61 2.37 -1.95
N GLU A 160 4.93 2.25 -2.13
CA GLU A 160 5.52 1.32 -3.08
C GLU A 160 5.17 -0.12 -2.72
N VAL A 161 5.46 -0.56 -1.50
CA VAL A 161 5.14 -1.94 -1.08
C VAL A 161 3.64 -2.21 -1.18
N GLY A 162 2.80 -1.25 -0.78
CA GLY A 162 1.35 -1.38 -0.83
C GLY A 162 0.82 -1.55 -2.25
N VAL A 163 1.29 -0.75 -3.21
CA VAL A 163 0.80 -0.82 -4.59
C VAL A 163 1.23 -2.11 -5.27
N TYR A 164 2.48 -2.56 -5.08
CA TYR A 164 2.95 -3.84 -5.64
C TYR A 164 2.21 -5.02 -5.01
N LEU A 165 2.03 -5.04 -3.69
CA LEU A 165 1.33 -6.11 -3.00
C LEU A 165 -0.14 -6.22 -3.45
N LEU A 166 -0.85 -5.08 -3.53
CA LEU A 166 -2.21 -5.03 -4.06
C LEU A 166 -2.26 -5.58 -5.49
N SER A 167 -1.42 -5.04 -6.37
CA SER A 167 -1.55 -5.28 -7.80
C SER A 167 -1.15 -6.71 -8.20
N ILE A 168 -0.05 -7.23 -7.63
CA ILE A 168 0.42 -8.59 -7.90
C ILE A 168 -0.60 -9.62 -7.47
N PHE A 169 -1.13 -9.51 -6.24
CA PHE A 169 -2.05 -10.52 -5.73
C PHE A 169 -3.43 -10.43 -6.39
N MET A 170 -3.95 -9.22 -6.67
CA MET A 170 -5.19 -9.08 -7.46
C MET A 170 -5.06 -9.68 -8.85
N PHE A 171 -3.92 -9.46 -9.50
CA PHE A 171 -3.63 -10.03 -10.81
C PHE A 171 -3.51 -11.55 -10.75
N LEU A 172 -2.73 -12.09 -9.81
CA LEU A 172 -2.53 -13.53 -9.66
C LEU A 172 -3.83 -14.26 -9.29
N GLY A 173 -4.60 -13.72 -8.34
CA GLY A 173 -5.91 -14.25 -7.98
C GLY A 173 -6.89 -14.23 -9.14
N GLY A 174 -6.95 -13.11 -9.88
CA GLY A 174 -7.80 -13.01 -11.07
C GLY A 174 -7.41 -13.97 -12.18
N TYR A 175 -6.11 -14.17 -12.43
CA TYR A 175 -5.61 -15.11 -13.42
C TYR A 175 -5.96 -16.56 -13.05
N VAL A 176 -5.62 -16.99 -11.83
CA VAL A 176 -5.90 -18.35 -11.33
C VAL A 176 -7.41 -18.61 -11.36
N GLY A 177 -8.22 -17.67 -10.86
CA GLY A 177 -9.66 -17.81 -10.87
C GLY A 177 -10.22 -17.94 -12.29
N SER A 178 -9.77 -17.10 -13.22
CA SER A 178 -10.25 -17.11 -14.60
C SER A 178 -9.89 -18.39 -15.32
N ALA A 179 -8.68 -18.92 -15.09
CA ALA A 179 -8.22 -20.17 -15.65
C ALA A 179 -9.08 -21.36 -15.17
N LEU A 180 -9.42 -21.40 -13.88
CA LEU A 180 -10.30 -22.44 -13.33
C LEU A 180 -11.72 -22.37 -13.91
N VAL A 181 -12.30 -21.17 -14.03
CA VAL A 181 -13.61 -21.00 -14.69
C VAL A 181 -13.54 -21.44 -16.16
N HIS A 182 -12.44 -21.12 -16.86
CA HIS A 182 -12.24 -21.55 -18.23
C HIS A 182 -12.19 -23.09 -18.37
N GLN A 183 -11.65 -23.78 -17.36
CA GLN A 183 -11.64 -25.25 -17.26
C GLN A 183 -12.98 -25.87 -16.83
N GLY A 184 -14.01 -25.06 -16.59
CA GLY A 184 -15.34 -25.54 -16.19
C GLY A 184 -15.49 -25.84 -14.69
N VAL A 185 -14.57 -25.36 -13.85
CA VAL A 185 -14.67 -25.49 -12.39
C VAL A 185 -15.79 -24.60 -11.86
N GLY A 186 -16.62 -25.13 -10.95
CA GLY A 186 -17.73 -24.39 -10.35
C GLY A 186 -17.28 -23.22 -9.47
N ASP A 187 -18.09 -22.15 -9.44
CA ASP A 187 -17.74 -20.86 -8.82
C ASP A 187 -17.33 -20.96 -7.35
N THR A 188 -17.94 -21.86 -6.56
CA THR A 188 -17.60 -22.05 -5.15
C THR A 188 -16.15 -22.49 -4.97
N ILE A 189 -15.68 -23.41 -5.81
CA ILE A 189 -14.30 -23.93 -5.74
C ILE A 189 -13.33 -22.84 -6.24
N VAL A 190 -13.69 -22.11 -7.28
CA VAL A 190 -12.92 -20.97 -7.79
C VAL A 190 -12.72 -19.93 -6.69
N GLY A 191 -13.79 -19.57 -5.97
CA GLY A 191 -13.74 -18.65 -4.85
C GLY A 191 -12.73 -19.08 -3.79
N ILE A 192 -12.80 -20.36 -3.36
CA ILE A 192 -11.85 -20.96 -2.39
C ILE A 192 -10.41 -20.91 -2.92
N GLN A 193 -10.19 -21.11 -4.20
CA GLN A 193 -8.83 -21.08 -4.77
C GLN A 193 -8.29 -19.65 -4.93
N MET A 194 -9.13 -18.63 -5.05
CA MET A 194 -8.69 -17.23 -5.13
C MET A 194 -8.37 -16.61 -3.76
N GLU A 195 -8.75 -17.29 -2.69
CA GLU A 195 -8.66 -16.82 -1.31
C GLU A 195 -7.25 -16.45 -0.84
N PHE A 196 -6.21 -17.08 -1.40
CA PHE A 196 -4.82 -16.77 -1.05
C PHE A 196 -4.43 -15.34 -1.46
N ALA A 197 -5.08 -14.79 -2.48
CA ALA A 197 -4.80 -13.46 -3.02
C ALA A 197 -5.56 -12.34 -2.32
N VAL A 198 -6.72 -12.65 -1.74
CA VAL A 198 -7.60 -11.66 -1.10
C VAL A 198 -6.89 -10.97 0.06
N ILE A 199 -6.30 -11.73 0.98
CA ILE A 199 -5.74 -11.14 2.20
C ILE A 199 -4.49 -10.29 1.91
N PRO A 200 -3.49 -10.75 1.13
CA PRO A 200 -2.36 -9.91 0.74
C PRO A 200 -2.80 -8.64 0.00
N SER A 201 -3.81 -8.72 -0.87
CA SER A 201 -4.32 -7.54 -1.58
C SER A 201 -4.93 -6.51 -0.61
N ALA A 202 -5.69 -6.98 0.40
CA ALA A 202 -6.24 -6.13 1.45
C ALA A 202 -5.15 -5.47 2.30
N VAL A 203 -4.08 -6.21 2.64
CA VAL A 203 -2.89 -5.64 3.30
C VAL A 203 -2.24 -4.56 2.42
N GLY A 204 -2.18 -4.77 1.09
CA GLY A 204 -1.68 -3.77 0.14
C GLY A 204 -2.48 -2.48 0.18
N ILE A 205 -3.82 -2.57 0.10
CA ILE A 205 -4.74 -1.43 0.23
C ILE A 205 -4.51 -0.69 1.54
N PHE A 206 -4.35 -1.45 2.61
CA PHE A 206 -4.14 -0.90 3.94
C PHE A 206 -2.84 -0.09 4.06
N LEU A 207 -1.75 -0.59 3.49
CA LEU A 207 -0.48 0.14 3.42
C LEU A 207 -0.57 1.43 2.60
N LEU A 208 -1.36 1.42 1.51
CA LEU A 208 -1.61 2.62 0.70
C LEU A 208 -2.36 3.70 1.48
N ILE A 209 -3.36 3.31 2.27
CA ILE A 209 -4.08 4.22 3.16
C ILE A 209 -3.14 4.79 4.22
N ALA A 210 -2.37 3.91 4.88
CA ALA A 210 -1.39 4.29 5.89
C ALA A 210 -0.35 5.29 5.36
N SER A 211 0.14 5.05 4.15
CA SER A 211 1.05 5.92 3.43
C SER A 211 0.45 7.31 3.23
N THR A 212 -0.77 7.36 2.70
CA THR A 212 -1.48 8.62 2.42
C THR A 212 -1.64 9.45 3.70
N PHE A 213 -2.08 8.82 4.80
CA PHE A 213 -2.17 9.49 6.09
C PHE A 213 -0.82 10.00 6.59
N ALA A 214 0.24 9.19 6.51
CA ALA A 214 1.58 9.60 6.91
C ALA A 214 2.07 10.82 6.11
N GLY A 215 1.79 10.87 4.81
CA GLY A 215 2.13 12.01 3.95
C GLY A 215 1.39 13.29 4.33
N LEU A 216 0.07 13.20 4.53
CA LEU A 216 -0.73 14.34 4.98
C LEU A 216 -0.26 14.86 6.34
N VAL A 217 -0.07 13.96 7.32
CA VAL A 217 0.45 14.31 8.64
C VAL A 217 1.83 14.98 8.54
N ASN A 218 2.69 14.50 7.63
CA ASN A 218 4.00 15.10 7.42
C ASN A 218 3.89 16.55 6.92
N ILE A 219 2.98 16.83 5.98
CA ILE A 219 2.74 18.20 5.48
C ILE A 219 2.33 19.14 6.62
N PHE A 220 1.39 18.71 7.49
CA PHE A 220 0.91 19.55 8.60
C PHE A 220 1.96 19.77 9.70
N LEU A 221 2.81 18.80 9.98
CA LEU A 221 3.82 18.87 11.05
C LEU A 221 5.14 19.53 10.62
N SER A 222 5.38 19.63 9.32
CA SER A 222 6.55 20.28 8.75
C SER A 222 6.63 21.74 9.19
N ARG A 223 7.82 22.30 9.47
CA ARG A 223 7.94 23.68 9.97
C ARG A 223 7.58 24.71 8.90
N LYS A 224 6.85 25.76 9.31
CA LYS A 224 6.58 26.93 8.47
C LYS A 224 7.84 27.79 8.49
N ILE A 225 8.11 28.51 7.40
CA ILE A 225 9.08 29.60 7.44
C ILE A 225 8.60 30.61 8.50
N SER A 226 9.49 30.96 9.45
CA SER A 226 9.36 32.13 10.31
C SER A 226 10.16 33.27 9.69
#